data_AF-A0A7S0FDB6-F1
#
_entry.id   AF-A0A7S0FDB6-F1
#
_cell.length_a   1.000
_cell.length_b   1.000
_cell.length_c   1.000
_cell.angle_alpha   90.00
_cell.angle_beta   90.00
_cell.angle_gamma   90.00
#
_symmetry.space_group_name_H-M   'P 1'
#
loop_
_entity.id
_entity.type
_entity.pdbx_description
1 polymer ?
#
loop_
_entity_poly.entity_id
_entity_poly.type
_entity_poly.pdbx_seq_one_letter_code
_entity_poly.pdbx_strand_id
1 'polypeptide(L)'
;MYGEILKYGAQIVDALVEYEHPIFVYIPPNGELRGGAWVVIDPKINPDKMEMYADVESRGGILEPPGIVEVKYRAPQQVQAMHRHDPRLAELNTQLRDATGTQNEELEQAVKARERQLLPLYTSIAVHFADLHDRASRMQAVGVIRRSIEWKDARRFFFWRVKRRVLQDHFIRQLRQADPRLSQGDAASCVERWAKEGRVDVASDEQTARWLEAQDFDVRAEALRTSYIKGQLEALLGELPERERCEVLRGAAAAGGPKKCEACAVM
;
A
#
# COMPACT_ATOMS: atom_id res chain seq x y z
N MET A 1 18.41 17.92 -15.34
CA MET A 1 17.15 18.69 -15.26
C MET A 1 16.77 19.42 -16.55
N TYR A 2 17.72 19.79 -17.43
CA TYR A 2 17.46 20.56 -18.67
C TYR A 2 16.35 19.99 -19.59
N GLY A 3 16.17 18.66 -19.64
CA GLY A 3 15.11 18.00 -20.41
C GLY A 3 13.77 17.85 -19.69
N GLU A 4 13.45 18.75 -18.75
CA GLU A 4 12.14 18.81 -18.07
C GLU A 4 11.69 17.51 -17.37
N ILE A 5 12.63 16.63 -16.99
CA ILE A 5 12.35 15.32 -16.37
C ILE A 5 11.41 15.40 -15.15
N LEU A 6 11.46 16.52 -14.42
CA LEU A 6 10.57 16.77 -13.28
C LEU A 6 9.11 16.96 -13.70
N LYS A 7 8.86 17.60 -14.87
CA LYS A 7 7.49 17.74 -15.40
C LYS A 7 6.91 16.38 -15.76
N TYR A 8 7.69 15.53 -16.43
CA TYR A 8 7.25 14.18 -16.77
C TYR A 8 7.04 13.30 -15.52
N GLY A 9 7.85 13.47 -14.48
CA GLY A 9 7.62 12.82 -13.19
C GLY A 9 6.30 13.23 -12.53
N ALA A 10 5.94 14.51 -12.60
CA ALA A 10 4.66 15.01 -12.09
C ALA A 10 3.46 14.45 -12.88
N GLN A 11 3.57 14.34 -14.20
CA GLN A 11 2.52 13.77 -15.05
C GLN A 11 2.17 12.31 -14.70
N ILE A 12 3.14 11.52 -14.20
CA ILE A 12 2.87 10.16 -13.69
C ILE A 12 1.94 10.22 -12.48
N VAL A 13 2.21 11.14 -11.54
CA VAL A 13 1.39 11.31 -10.34
C VAL A 13 -0.01 11.76 -10.72
N ASP A 14 -0.14 12.76 -11.60
CA ASP A 14 -1.43 13.26 -12.09
C ASP A 14 -2.27 12.14 -12.70
N ALA A 15 -1.66 11.33 -13.59
CA ALA A 15 -2.34 10.21 -14.23
C ALA A 15 -2.78 9.13 -13.23
N LEU A 16 -1.99 8.85 -12.18
CA LEU A 16 -2.34 7.87 -11.15
C LEU A 16 -3.44 8.34 -10.20
N VAL A 17 -3.52 9.65 -9.93
CA VAL A 17 -4.62 10.25 -9.16
C VAL A 17 -5.96 10.06 -9.88
N GLU A 18 -5.99 10.29 -11.18
CA GLU A 18 -7.21 10.17 -11.99
C GLU A 18 -7.59 8.72 -12.34
N TYR A 19 -6.66 7.78 -12.20
CA TYR A 19 -6.87 6.40 -12.63
C TYR A 19 -7.96 5.69 -11.81
N GLU A 20 -8.96 5.15 -12.49
CA GLU A 20 -10.13 4.59 -11.80
C GLU A 20 -10.05 3.09 -11.49
N HIS A 21 -9.17 2.35 -12.16
CA HIS A 21 -9.11 0.88 -12.03
C HIS A 21 -8.05 0.43 -11.00
N PRO A 22 -8.14 -0.80 -10.46
CA PRO A 22 -7.12 -1.30 -9.56
C PRO A 22 -5.72 -1.30 -10.18
N ILE A 23 -4.73 -0.81 -9.42
CA ILE A 23 -3.33 -0.73 -9.82
C ILE A 23 -2.51 -1.61 -8.86
N PHE A 24 -1.65 -2.45 -9.43
CA PHE A 24 -0.75 -3.31 -8.67
C PHE A 24 0.69 -2.95 -9.01
N VAL A 25 1.40 -2.41 -8.02
CA VAL A 25 2.86 -2.19 -8.10
C VAL A 25 3.52 -3.40 -7.47
N TYR A 26 4.36 -4.10 -8.21
CA TYR A 26 5.12 -5.24 -7.71
C TYR A 26 6.59 -5.08 -8.05
N ILE A 27 7.45 -5.08 -7.02
CA ILE A 27 8.90 -5.10 -7.21
C ILE A 27 9.34 -6.57 -7.39
N PRO A 28 9.82 -6.98 -8.57
CA PRO A 28 10.18 -8.37 -8.85
C PRO A 28 11.49 -8.80 -8.14
N PRO A 29 11.87 -10.10 -8.20
CA PRO A 29 13.16 -10.58 -7.67
C PRO A 29 14.33 -9.76 -8.21
N ASN A 30 15.24 -9.38 -7.32
CA ASN A 30 16.40 -8.53 -7.63
C ASN A 30 16.04 -7.16 -8.23
N GLY A 31 14.75 -6.81 -8.30
CA GLY A 31 14.29 -5.47 -8.64
C GLY A 31 14.50 -4.54 -7.46
N GLU A 32 14.73 -3.27 -7.77
CA GLU A 32 14.86 -2.23 -6.76
C GLU A 32 14.00 -1.01 -7.08
N LEU A 33 13.50 -0.38 -6.02
CA LEU A 33 12.77 0.87 -6.10
C LEU A 33 13.37 1.87 -5.12
N ARG A 34 13.92 2.97 -5.66
CA ARG A 34 14.73 3.91 -4.89
C ARG A 34 14.24 5.35 -5.05
N GLY A 35 14.38 6.13 -3.99
CA GLY A 35 14.29 7.59 -4.03
C GLY A 35 13.05 8.12 -4.77
N GLY A 36 13.25 9.00 -5.75
CA GLY A 36 12.17 9.64 -6.49
C GLY A 36 11.30 8.67 -7.31
N ALA A 37 11.84 7.53 -7.73
CA ALA A 37 11.05 6.51 -8.44
C ALA A 37 9.99 5.89 -7.54
N TRP A 38 10.29 5.71 -6.24
CA TRP A 38 9.29 5.28 -5.26
C TRP A 38 8.18 6.32 -5.11
N VAL A 39 8.57 7.59 -4.96
CA VAL A 39 7.64 8.69 -4.67
C VAL A 39 6.53 8.80 -5.70
N VAL A 40 6.84 8.63 -6.99
CA VAL A 40 5.86 8.79 -8.07
C VAL A 40 4.94 7.59 -8.29
N ILE A 41 5.15 6.47 -7.59
CA ILE A 41 4.28 5.28 -7.67
C ILE A 41 3.82 4.77 -6.29
N ASP A 42 3.95 5.60 -5.25
CA ASP A 42 3.54 5.22 -3.90
C ASP A 42 2.01 5.05 -3.83
N PRO A 43 1.48 4.00 -3.17
CA PRO A 43 0.04 3.78 -3.06
C PRO A 43 -0.74 4.93 -2.42
N LYS A 44 -0.09 5.81 -1.66
CA LYS A 44 -0.74 6.99 -1.08
C LYS A 44 -1.20 8.01 -2.11
N ILE A 45 -0.73 7.93 -3.36
CA ILE A 45 -1.22 8.76 -4.46
C ILE A 45 -2.70 8.48 -4.70
N ASN A 46 -3.08 7.20 -4.73
CA ASN A 46 -4.47 6.78 -4.92
C ASN A 46 -4.76 5.53 -4.05
N PRO A 47 -4.98 5.72 -2.73
CA PRO A 47 -5.05 4.62 -1.75
C PRO A 47 -6.23 3.67 -1.98
N ASP A 48 -7.21 4.16 -2.72
CA ASP A 48 -8.44 3.48 -3.07
C ASP A 48 -8.24 2.43 -4.18
N LYS A 49 -7.26 2.67 -5.06
CA LYS A 49 -7.01 1.85 -6.27
C LYS A 49 -5.65 1.16 -6.25
N MET A 50 -4.64 1.79 -5.66
CA MET A 50 -3.25 1.31 -5.71
C MET A 50 -2.92 0.35 -4.56
N GLU A 51 -2.21 -0.72 -4.90
CA GLU A 51 -1.63 -1.66 -3.96
C GLU A 51 -0.19 -1.95 -4.33
N MET A 52 0.68 -2.00 -3.33
CA MET A 52 2.10 -2.27 -3.53
C MET A 52 2.56 -3.53 -2.83
N TYR A 53 3.37 -4.29 -3.55
CA TYR A 53 3.94 -5.58 -3.18
C TYR A 53 5.42 -5.60 -3.55
N ALA A 54 6.18 -6.45 -2.88
CA ALA A 54 7.59 -6.61 -3.16
C ALA A 54 7.98 -8.09 -3.06
N ASP A 55 8.90 -8.53 -3.90
CA ASP A 55 9.49 -9.85 -3.79
C ASP A 55 10.37 -9.95 -2.54
N VAL A 56 10.51 -11.14 -1.97
CA VAL A 56 11.41 -11.39 -0.83
C VAL A 56 12.88 -11.02 -1.14
N GLU A 57 13.30 -11.11 -2.39
CA GLU A 57 14.66 -10.76 -2.85
C GLU A 57 14.79 -9.32 -3.33
N SER A 58 13.70 -8.55 -3.38
CA SER A 58 13.72 -7.15 -3.84
C SER A 58 14.39 -6.20 -2.85
N ARG A 59 14.67 -4.97 -3.31
CA ARG A 59 15.19 -3.87 -2.47
C ARG A 59 14.37 -2.59 -2.61
N GLY A 60 14.27 -1.86 -1.51
CA GLY A 60 13.49 -0.62 -1.43
C GLY A 60 14.08 0.34 -0.42
N GLY A 61 14.39 1.57 -0.84
CA GLY A 61 15.05 2.52 0.05
C GLY A 61 15.13 3.94 -0.51
N ILE A 62 15.65 4.86 0.29
CA ILE A 62 15.78 6.27 -0.12
C ILE A 62 16.97 6.43 -1.08
N LEU A 63 18.10 5.82 -0.74
CA LEU A 63 19.32 5.80 -1.54
C LEU A 63 19.78 4.35 -1.68
N GLU A 64 20.74 4.13 -2.57
CA GLU A 64 21.47 2.86 -2.64
C GLU A 64 22.33 2.68 -1.39
N PRO A 65 22.63 1.42 -0.97
CA PRO A 65 23.38 1.15 0.24
C PRO A 65 24.74 1.88 0.32
N PRO A 66 25.56 1.98 -0.75
CA PRO A 66 26.78 2.78 -0.74
C PRO A 66 26.52 4.26 -0.44
N GLY A 67 25.49 4.86 -1.04
CA GLY A 67 25.12 6.26 -0.78
C GLY A 67 24.67 6.51 0.66
N ILE A 68 23.98 5.55 1.28
CA ILE A 68 23.64 5.63 2.71
C ILE A 68 24.90 5.59 3.58
N VAL A 69 25.87 4.73 3.24
CA VAL A 69 27.14 4.62 3.98
C VAL A 69 27.93 5.93 3.91
N GLU A 70 28.01 6.55 2.73
CA GLU A 70 28.70 7.84 2.54
C GLU A 70 28.10 8.99 3.36
N VAL A 71 26.79 8.93 3.66
CA VAL A 71 26.13 9.98 4.45
C VAL A 71 26.11 9.64 5.94
N LYS A 72 25.74 8.41 6.30
CA LYS A 72 25.42 8.03 7.69
C LYS A 72 26.50 7.18 8.38
N TYR A 73 27.31 6.44 7.64
CA TYR A 73 28.27 5.48 8.21
C TYR A 73 29.67 5.63 7.59
N ARG A 74 30.19 6.86 7.70
CA ARG A 74 31.47 7.29 7.11
C ARG A 74 32.66 6.65 7.83
N ALA A 75 33.87 6.88 7.29
CA ALA A 75 35.12 6.34 7.82
C ALA A 75 35.27 6.48 9.35
N PRO A 76 34.94 7.61 10.01
CA PRO A 76 35.06 7.71 11.47
C PRO A 76 34.17 6.70 12.23
N GLN A 77 32.92 6.49 11.80
CA GLN A 77 32.02 5.52 12.41
C GLN A 77 32.49 4.08 12.16
N GLN A 78 33.05 3.82 10.98
CA GLN A 78 33.63 2.52 10.65
C GLN A 78 34.86 2.22 11.51
N VAL A 79 35.76 3.19 11.68
CA VAL A 79 36.93 3.07 12.57
C VAL A 79 36.47 2.79 14.00
N GLN A 80 35.49 3.51 14.53
CA GLN A 80 34.91 3.20 15.85
C GLN A 80 34.42 1.75 15.97
N ALA A 81 33.80 1.21 14.91
CA ALA A 81 33.38 -0.18 14.87
C ALA A 81 34.57 -1.16 14.78
N MET A 82 35.68 -0.79 14.13
CA MET A 82 36.92 -1.56 14.13
C MET A 82 37.48 -1.67 15.54
N HIS A 83 37.62 -0.55 16.26
CA HIS A 83 38.13 -0.56 17.65
C HIS A 83 37.23 -1.34 18.61
N ARG A 84 35.93 -1.47 18.32
CA ARG A 84 34.99 -2.25 19.12
C ARG A 84 35.08 -3.76 18.88
N HIS A 85 35.33 -4.16 17.63
CA HIS A 85 35.13 -5.55 17.20
C HIS A 85 36.41 -6.28 16.76
N ASP A 86 37.49 -5.58 16.40
CA ASP A 86 38.76 -6.19 16.02
C ASP A 86 39.62 -6.47 17.26
N PRO A 87 39.94 -7.74 17.57
CA PRO A 87 40.74 -8.08 18.75
C PRO A 87 42.14 -7.48 18.73
N ARG A 88 42.76 -7.37 17.54
CA ARG A 88 44.12 -6.84 17.40
C ARG A 88 44.17 -5.34 17.70
N LEU A 89 43.19 -4.57 17.23
CA LEU A 89 43.06 -3.17 17.64
C LEU A 89 42.78 -3.04 19.13
N ALA A 90 41.96 -3.92 19.73
CA ALA A 90 41.72 -3.89 21.17
C ALA A 90 43.00 -4.12 22.00
N GLU A 91 43.83 -5.09 21.61
CA GLU A 91 45.16 -5.31 22.19
C GLU A 91 46.06 -4.08 22.05
N LEU A 92 46.18 -3.53 20.83
CA LEU A 92 47.00 -2.36 20.56
C LEU A 92 46.55 -1.15 21.36
N ASN A 93 45.23 -0.89 21.46
CA ASN A 93 44.69 0.19 22.28
C ASN A 93 44.97 0.00 23.77
N THR A 94 45.08 -1.25 24.24
CA THR A 94 45.41 -1.55 25.65
C THR A 94 46.90 -1.28 25.90
N GLN A 95 47.78 -1.74 25.01
CA GLN A 95 49.22 -1.44 25.07
C GLN A 95 49.51 0.06 24.98
N LEU A 96 48.73 0.79 24.19
CA LEU A 96 48.85 2.25 24.02
C LEU A 96 48.47 3.03 25.28
N ARG A 97 47.65 2.48 26.18
CA ARG A 97 47.31 3.10 27.48
C ARG A 97 48.47 3.05 28.47
N ASP A 98 49.31 2.01 28.38
CA ASP A 98 50.40 1.76 29.31
C ASP A 98 51.77 2.24 28.77
N ALA A 99 51.84 2.65 27.50
CA ALA A 99 53.08 3.05 26.82
C ALA A 99 53.50 4.50 27.13
N THR A 100 54.82 4.74 27.24
CA THR A 100 55.42 6.09 27.39
C THR A 100 56.60 6.30 26.43
N GLY A 101 56.79 7.53 25.95
CA GLY A 101 57.90 7.89 25.07
C GLY A 101 57.78 7.33 23.64
N THR A 102 58.89 6.86 23.07
CA THR A 102 59.00 6.40 21.67
C THR A 102 58.15 5.16 21.34
N GLN A 103 57.86 4.30 22.33
CA GLN A 103 56.97 3.15 22.14
C GLN A 103 55.53 3.57 21.78
N ASN A 104 55.10 4.76 22.20
CA ASN A 104 53.78 5.28 21.89
C ASN A 104 53.64 5.60 20.39
N GLU A 105 54.67 6.18 19.78
CA GLU A 105 54.68 6.50 18.35
C GLU A 105 54.63 5.24 17.47
N GLU A 106 55.36 4.18 17.85
CA GLU A 106 55.34 2.89 17.15
C GLU A 106 53.96 2.20 17.23
N LEU A 107 53.33 2.23 18.41
CA LEU A 107 52.00 1.67 18.62
C LEU A 107 50.91 2.45 17.87
N GLU A 108 50.99 3.78 17.83
CA GLU A 108 50.08 4.61 17.02
C GLU A 108 50.21 4.31 15.52
N GLN A 109 51.43 4.11 15.02
CA GLN A 109 51.66 3.71 13.63
C GLN A 109 51.09 2.32 13.35
N ALA A 110 51.25 1.37 14.27
CA ALA A 110 50.70 0.03 14.16
C ALA A 110 49.15 0.04 14.15
N VAL A 111 48.52 0.87 14.99
CA VAL A 111 47.06 1.08 14.99
C VAL A 111 46.60 1.64 13.64
N LYS A 112 47.22 2.72 13.16
CA LYS A 112 46.88 3.31 11.86
C LYS A 112 47.10 2.35 10.69
N ALA A 113 48.13 1.51 10.75
CA ALA A 113 48.39 0.49 9.74
C ALA A 113 47.27 -0.57 9.73
N ARG A 114 46.82 -1.03 10.90
CA ARG A 114 45.73 -2.00 11.04
C ARG A 114 44.39 -1.40 10.59
N GLU A 115 44.08 -0.16 10.97
CA GLU A 115 42.88 0.56 10.50
C GLU A 115 42.84 0.63 8.96
N ARG A 116 43.96 1.00 8.32
CA ARG A 116 44.05 1.05 6.86
C ARG A 116 43.83 -0.31 6.20
N GLN A 117 44.33 -1.39 6.80
CA GLN A 117 44.11 -2.75 6.30
C GLN A 117 42.64 -3.17 6.40
N LEU A 118 41.96 -2.81 7.49
CA LEU A 118 40.57 -3.21 7.75
C LEU A 118 39.55 -2.37 6.99
N LEU A 119 39.88 -1.13 6.61
CA LEU A 119 38.94 -0.18 6.04
C LEU A 119 38.16 -0.70 4.81
N PRO A 120 38.77 -1.37 3.80
CA PRO A 120 38.01 -1.89 2.67
C PRO A 120 36.99 -2.96 3.08
N LEU A 121 37.37 -3.84 4.02
CA LEU A 121 36.48 -4.88 4.53
C LEU A 121 35.31 -4.27 5.32
N TYR A 122 35.58 -3.32 6.20
CA TYR A 122 34.54 -2.63 6.97
C TYR A 122 33.63 -1.77 6.10
N THR A 123 34.14 -1.24 4.98
CA THR A 123 33.30 -0.58 3.98
C THR A 123 32.30 -1.57 3.37
N SER A 124 32.76 -2.77 2.99
CA SER A 124 31.86 -3.83 2.49
C SER A 124 30.84 -4.27 3.55
N ILE A 125 31.25 -4.38 4.81
CA ILE A 125 30.35 -4.71 5.93
C ILE A 125 29.31 -3.60 6.12
N ALA A 126 29.73 -2.34 6.06
CA ALA A 126 28.84 -1.19 6.18
C ALA A 126 27.79 -1.16 5.06
N VAL A 127 28.20 -1.43 3.82
CA VAL A 127 27.29 -1.53 2.66
C VAL A 127 26.29 -2.67 2.87
N HIS A 128 26.75 -3.85 3.31
CA HIS A 128 25.84 -4.96 3.60
C HIS A 128 24.89 -4.63 4.75
N PHE A 129 25.37 -3.98 5.81
CA PHE A 129 24.56 -3.53 6.92
C PHE A 129 23.49 -2.52 6.48
N ALA A 130 23.83 -1.60 5.57
CA ALA A 130 22.86 -0.69 4.97
C ALA A 130 21.83 -1.48 4.12
N ASP A 131 22.24 -2.45 3.31
CA ASP A 131 21.35 -3.30 2.50
C ASP A 131 20.30 -4.06 3.34
N LEU A 132 20.65 -4.47 4.56
CA LEU A 132 19.69 -5.09 5.48
C LEU A 132 18.48 -4.20 5.79
N HIS A 133 18.64 -2.87 5.73
CA HIS A 133 17.56 -1.91 5.94
C HIS A 133 16.66 -1.75 4.71
N ASP A 134 17.06 -2.24 3.55
CA ASP A 134 16.31 -2.06 2.30
C ASP A 134 15.54 -3.33 1.91
N ARG A 135 15.51 -4.36 2.77
CA ARG A 135 14.81 -5.62 2.50
C ARG A 135 13.29 -5.50 2.60
N ALA A 136 12.59 -6.33 1.82
CA ALA A 136 11.13 -6.40 1.79
C ALA A 136 10.48 -6.66 3.16
N SER A 137 11.15 -7.39 4.05
CA SER A 137 10.68 -7.60 5.42
C SER A 137 10.51 -6.28 6.18
N ARG A 138 11.44 -5.34 6.03
CA ARG A 138 11.33 -4.01 6.65
C ARG A 138 10.24 -3.18 5.98
N MET A 139 10.15 -3.23 4.65
CA MET A 139 9.08 -2.55 3.90
C MET A 139 7.69 -2.96 4.41
N GLN A 140 7.48 -4.26 4.63
CA GLN A 140 6.22 -4.78 5.17
C GLN A 140 6.02 -4.37 6.63
N ALA A 141 7.07 -4.42 7.47
CA ALA A 141 6.97 -4.04 8.88
C ALA A 141 6.61 -2.56 9.10
N VAL A 142 7.08 -1.67 8.21
CA VAL A 142 6.74 -0.24 8.23
C VAL A 142 5.39 0.04 7.55
N GLY A 143 4.80 -0.95 6.87
CA GLY A 143 3.50 -0.85 6.23
C GLY A 143 3.49 -0.10 4.90
N VAL A 144 4.64 0.02 4.22
CA VAL A 144 4.72 0.66 2.88
C VAL A 144 4.34 -0.31 1.75
N ILE A 145 4.41 -1.63 2.00
CA ILE A 145 3.87 -2.66 1.11
C ILE A 145 2.86 -3.51 1.87
N ARG A 146 1.87 -4.07 1.16
CA ARG A 146 0.87 -4.96 1.76
C ARG A 146 1.45 -6.30 2.18
N ARG A 147 2.31 -6.88 1.34
CA ARG A 147 2.85 -8.22 1.56
C ARG A 147 4.15 -8.44 0.77
N SER A 148 5.08 -9.19 1.37
CA SER A 148 6.20 -9.81 0.66
C SER A 148 5.77 -11.12 -0.01
N ILE A 149 6.11 -11.29 -1.28
CA ILE A 149 5.66 -12.41 -2.11
C ILE A 149 6.90 -13.17 -2.61
N GLU A 150 6.82 -14.49 -2.71
CA GLU A 150 7.82 -15.27 -3.45
C GLU A 150 7.41 -15.36 -4.92
N TRP A 151 8.31 -15.01 -5.84
CA TRP A 151 8.06 -14.98 -7.28
C TRP A 151 7.37 -16.23 -7.84
N LYS A 152 7.74 -17.43 -7.36
CA LYS A 152 7.13 -18.71 -7.78
C LYS A 152 5.61 -18.73 -7.59
N ASP A 153 5.11 -18.06 -6.55
CA ASP A 153 3.69 -17.99 -6.19
C ASP A 153 3.02 -16.70 -6.69
N ALA A 154 3.79 -15.75 -7.23
CA ALA A 154 3.31 -14.42 -7.63
C ALA A 154 2.15 -14.51 -8.64
N ARG A 155 2.27 -15.36 -9.66
CA ARG A 155 1.19 -15.54 -10.66
C ARG A 155 -0.12 -16.01 -10.00
N ARG A 156 -0.06 -17.01 -9.11
CA ARG A 156 -1.24 -17.54 -8.42
C ARG A 156 -1.85 -16.49 -7.48
N PHE A 157 -1.00 -15.78 -6.75
CA PHE A 157 -1.43 -14.70 -5.86
C PHE A 157 -2.14 -13.59 -6.63
N PHE A 158 -1.49 -13.03 -7.66
CA PHE A 158 -2.04 -11.90 -8.42
C PHE A 158 -3.29 -12.30 -9.22
N PHE A 159 -3.39 -13.55 -9.71
CA PHE A 159 -4.61 -14.02 -10.35
C PHE A 159 -5.85 -13.80 -9.46
N TRP A 160 -5.80 -14.28 -8.22
CA TRP A 160 -6.92 -14.13 -7.29
C TRP A 160 -7.08 -12.70 -6.80
N ARG A 161 -5.97 -11.98 -6.54
CA ARG A 161 -6.03 -10.60 -6.06
C ARG A 161 -6.62 -9.65 -7.08
N VAL A 162 -6.18 -9.74 -8.34
CA VAL A 162 -6.72 -8.95 -9.45
C VAL A 162 -8.20 -9.25 -9.62
N LYS A 163 -8.57 -10.53 -9.69
CA LYS A 163 -9.96 -10.96 -9.86
C LYS A 163 -10.86 -10.40 -8.76
N ARG A 164 -10.46 -10.55 -7.49
CA ARG A 164 -11.17 -9.96 -6.34
C ARG A 164 -11.33 -8.46 -6.48
N ARG A 165 -10.23 -7.73 -6.75
CA ARG A 165 -10.24 -6.26 -6.78
C ARG A 165 -11.06 -5.69 -7.92
N VAL A 166 -11.02 -6.31 -9.11
CA VAL A 166 -11.84 -5.91 -10.25
C VAL A 166 -13.32 -6.07 -9.95
N LEU A 167 -13.72 -7.22 -9.40
CA LEU A 167 -15.12 -7.47 -9.01
C LEU A 167 -15.56 -6.53 -7.88
N GLN A 168 -14.75 -6.39 -6.84
CA GLN A 168 -15.02 -5.49 -5.72
C GLN A 168 -15.18 -4.04 -6.21
N ASP A 169 -14.30 -3.57 -7.11
CA ASP A 169 -14.39 -2.23 -7.67
C ASP A 169 -15.66 -2.02 -8.49
N HIS A 170 -16.02 -3.00 -9.33
CA HIS A 170 -17.27 -2.98 -10.09
C HIS A 170 -18.49 -2.81 -9.17
N PHE A 171 -18.60 -3.62 -8.12
CA PHE A 171 -19.73 -3.55 -7.19
C PHE A 171 -19.72 -2.27 -6.36
N ILE A 172 -18.55 -1.80 -5.91
CA ILE A 172 -18.45 -0.51 -5.21
C ILE A 172 -18.97 0.62 -6.11
N ARG A 173 -18.62 0.64 -7.40
CA ARG A 173 -19.16 1.64 -8.34
C ARG A 173 -20.67 1.55 -8.44
N GLN A 174 -21.24 0.35 -8.58
CA GLN A 174 -22.70 0.16 -8.62
C GLN A 174 -23.40 0.67 -7.36
N LEU A 175 -22.87 0.35 -6.17
CA LEU A 175 -23.44 0.81 -4.89
C LEU A 175 -23.40 2.33 -4.76
N ARG A 176 -22.32 2.97 -5.20
CA ARG A 176 -22.19 4.44 -5.19
C ARG A 176 -23.08 5.12 -6.22
N GLN A 177 -23.39 4.47 -7.33
CA GLN A 177 -24.40 4.94 -8.28
C GLN A 177 -25.83 4.81 -7.71
N ALA A 178 -26.08 3.78 -6.91
CA ALA A 178 -27.36 3.55 -6.24
C ALA A 178 -27.61 4.52 -5.07
N ASP A 179 -26.60 4.78 -4.22
CA ASP A 179 -26.62 5.80 -3.18
C ASP A 179 -25.37 6.70 -3.29
N PRO A 180 -25.51 7.88 -3.91
CA PRO A 180 -24.41 8.84 -4.08
C PRO A 180 -23.80 9.36 -2.77
N ARG A 181 -24.44 9.16 -1.61
CA ARG A 181 -23.90 9.57 -0.31
C ARG A 181 -22.80 8.64 0.20
N LEU A 182 -22.68 7.43 -0.36
CA LEU A 182 -21.70 6.46 0.07
C LEU A 182 -20.30 6.84 -0.39
N SER A 183 -19.36 6.93 0.57
CA SER A 183 -17.94 7.01 0.26
C SER A 183 -17.43 5.68 -0.30
N GLN A 184 -16.26 5.70 -0.93
CA GLN A 184 -15.62 4.48 -1.42
C GLN A 184 -15.34 3.48 -0.28
N GLY A 185 -14.89 3.95 0.88
CA GLY A 185 -14.65 3.13 2.05
C GLY A 185 -15.92 2.52 2.64
N ASP A 186 -17.02 3.27 2.68
CA ASP A 186 -18.30 2.78 3.21
C ASP A 186 -18.92 1.72 2.30
N ALA A 187 -18.86 1.94 0.98
CA ALA A 187 -19.30 0.97 -0.01
C ALA A 187 -18.46 -0.31 0.07
N ALA A 188 -17.13 -0.20 0.21
CA ALA A 188 -16.25 -1.35 0.41
C ALA A 188 -16.59 -2.12 1.71
N SER A 189 -16.86 -1.39 2.79
CA SER A 189 -17.23 -1.98 4.09
C SER A 189 -18.56 -2.72 4.02
N CYS A 190 -19.51 -2.23 3.21
CA CYS A 190 -20.78 -2.91 2.95
C CYS A 190 -20.56 -4.25 2.24
N VAL A 191 -19.73 -4.28 1.19
CA VAL A 191 -19.35 -5.53 0.50
C VAL A 191 -18.67 -6.51 1.44
N GLU A 192 -17.73 -6.05 2.28
CA GLU A 192 -17.07 -6.91 3.26
C GLU A 192 -18.01 -7.44 4.34
N ARG A 193 -18.95 -6.62 4.82
CA ARG A 193 -19.97 -7.05 5.78
C ARG A 193 -20.83 -8.16 5.19
N TRP A 194 -21.29 -8.00 3.95
CA TRP A 194 -22.10 -9.02 3.27
C TRP A 194 -21.32 -10.31 3.00
N ALA A 195 -20.02 -10.22 2.72
CA ALA A 195 -19.16 -11.40 2.61
C ALA A 195 -19.08 -12.17 3.94
N LYS A 196 -18.94 -11.45 5.07
CA LYS A 196 -18.92 -12.04 6.42
C LYS A 196 -20.26 -12.68 6.79
N GLU A 197 -21.38 -12.05 6.45
CA GLU A 197 -22.72 -12.62 6.62
C GLU A 197 -22.88 -13.93 5.82
N GLY A 198 -22.27 -13.99 4.63
CA GLY A 198 -22.15 -15.20 3.81
C GLY A 198 -21.14 -16.23 4.32
N ARG A 199 -20.53 -16.03 5.49
CA ARG A 199 -19.50 -16.89 6.10
C ARG A 199 -18.24 -17.08 5.23
N VAL A 200 -17.88 -16.07 4.45
CA VAL A 200 -16.68 -16.07 3.61
C VAL A 200 -15.49 -15.54 4.40
N ASP A 201 -14.34 -16.22 4.28
CA ASP A 201 -13.09 -15.67 4.79
C ASP A 201 -12.58 -14.53 3.91
N VAL A 202 -12.76 -13.30 4.38
CA VAL A 202 -12.36 -12.05 3.70
C VAL A 202 -10.82 -11.93 3.57
N ALA A 203 -10.05 -12.68 4.37
CA ALA A 203 -8.60 -12.73 4.24
C ALA A 203 -8.16 -13.53 3.00
N SER A 204 -8.97 -14.50 2.57
CA SER A 204 -8.71 -15.30 1.37
C SER A 204 -9.22 -14.61 0.11
N ASP A 205 -8.28 -14.21 -0.76
CA ASP A 205 -8.62 -13.60 -2.05
C ASP A 205 -9.43 -14.54 -2.95
N GLU A 206 -9.14 -15.85 -2.89
CA GLU A 206 -9.84 -16.87 -3.68
C GLU A 206 -11.30 -17.03 -3.25
N GLN A 207 -11.55 -17.20 -1.95
CA GLN A 207 -12.92 -17.36 -1.45
C GLN A 207 -13.75 -16.09 -1.68
N THR A 208 -13.14 -14.93 -1.43
CA THR A 208 -13.80 -13.64 -1.66
C THR A 208 -14.13 -13.46 -3.15
N ALA A 209 -13.19 -13.73 -4.06
CA ALA A 209 -13.44 -13.61 -5.49
C ALA A 209 -14.57 -14.54 -5.97
N ARG A 210 -14.55 -15.80 -5.55
CA ARG A 210 -15.61 -16.77 -5.92
C ARG A 210 -16.98 -16.37 -5.39
N TRP A 211 -17.04 -15.85 -4.16
CA TRP A 211 -18.28 -15.34 -3.61
C TRP A 211 -18.79 -14.15 -4.40
N LEU A 212 -17.91 -13.18 -4.70
CA LEU A 212 -18.24 -11.99 -5.49
C LEU A 212 -18.80 -12.36 -6.89
N GLU A 213 -18.27 -13.38 -7.54
CA GLU A 213 -18.80 -13.86 -8.84
C GLU A 213 -20.19 -14.51 -8.73
N ALA A 214 -20.49 -15.15 -7.60
CA ALA A 214 -21.74 -15.86 -7.40
C ALA A 214 -22.88 -14.93 -6.93
N GLN A 215 -22.57 -13.70 -6.50
CA GLN A 215 -23.57 -12.77 -6.03
C GLN A 215 -24.16 -11.96 -7.18
N ASP A 216 -25.48 -11.79 -7.14
CA ASP A 216 -26.18 -10.78 -7.89
C ASP A 216 -26.25 -9.49 -7.04
N PHE A 217 -25.40 -8.52 -7.38
CA PHE A 217 -25.36 -7.24 -6.70
C PHE A 217 -26.37 -6.23 -7.25
N ASP A 218 -26.99 -6.48 -8.40
CA ASP A 218 -27.97 -5.56 -8.99
C ASP A 218 -29.20 -5.47 -8.08
N VAL A 219 -29.69 -6.61 -7.59
CA VAL A 219 -30.81 -6.66 -6.62
C VAL A 219 -30.49 -5.87 -5.35
N ARG A 220 -29.24 -5.95 -4.87
CA ARG A 220 -28.80 -5.22 -3.66
C ARG A 220 -28.67 -3.73 -3.94
N ALA A 221 -28.16 -3.35 -5.11
CA ALA A 221 -28.05 -1.97 -5.55
C ALA A 221 -29.45 -1.34 -5.73
N GLU A 222 -30.42 -2.05 -6.29
CA GLU A 222 -31.80 -1.59 -6.43
C GLU A 222 -32.49 -1.37 -5.08
N ALA A 223 -32.31 -2.31 -4.13
CA ALA A 223 -32.84 -2.16 -2.78
C ALA A 223 -32.24 -0.91 -2.08
N LEU A 224 -30.94 -0.69 -2.24
CA LEU A 224 -30.25 0.47 -1.70
C LEU A 224 -30.74 1.77 -2.34
N ARG A 225 -30.89 1.79 -3.68
CA ARG A 225 -31.40 2.93 -4.43
C ARG A 225 -32.81 3.29 -4.00
N THR A 226 -33.67 2.29 -3.80
CA THR A 226 -35.04 2.50 -3.30
C THR A 226 -35.02 3.12 -1.92
N SER A 227 -34.16 2.64 -1.02
CA SER A 227 -33.98 3.23 0.31
C SER A 227 -33.46 4.67 0.24
N TYR A 228 -32.53 4.96 -0.66
CA TYR A 228 -32.00 6.31 -0.89
C TYR A 228 -33.10 7.28 -1.34
N ILE A 229 -33.84 6.91 -2.41
CA ILE A 229 -34.92 7.72 -2.97
C ILE A 229 -36.01 7.94 -1.92
N LYS A 230 -36.39 6.91 -1.17
CA LYS A 230 -37.37 7.04 -0.09
C LYS A 230 -36.94 8.09 0.94
N GLY A 231 -35.69 8.04 1.40
CA GLY A 231 -35.17 9.03 2.35
C GLY A 231 -35.13 10.45 1.76
N GLN A 232 -34.81 10.61 0.48
CA GLN A 232 -34.88 11.91 -0.19
C GLN A 232 -36.32 12.44 -0.28
N LEU A 233 -37.27 11.58 -0.64
CA LEU A 233 -38.69 11.96 -0.69
C LEU A 233 -39.19 12.38 0.69
N GLU A 234 -38.84 11.65 1.75
CA GLU A 234 -39.20 12.01 3.13
C GLU A 234 -38.63 13.38 3.54
N ALA A 235 -37.36 13.66 3.20
CA ALA A 235 -36.72 14.93 3.47
C ALA A 235 -37.42 16.09 2.71
N LEU A 236 -37.64 15.93 1.40
CA LEU A 236 -38.30 16.93 0.57
C LEU A 236 -39.74 17.19 1.02
N LEU A 237 -40.49 16.13 1.38
CA LEU A 237 -41.84 16.28 1.94
C LEU A 237 -41.80 17.05 3.27
N GLY A 238 -40.77 16.86 4.09
CA GLY A 238 -40.56 17.56 5.34
C GLY A 238 -40.32 19.07 5.18
N GLU A 239 -39.70 19.48 4.08
CA GLU A 239 -39.41 20.89 3.74
C GLU A 239 -40.62 21.63 3.17
N LEU A 240 -41.59 20.92 2.60
CA LEU A 240 -42.79 21.53 2.01
C LEU A 240 -43.74 22.10 3.07
N PRO A 241 -44.37 23.26 2.81
CA PRO A 241 -45.50 23.76 3.59
C PRO A 241 -46.64 22.73 3.66
N GLU A 242 -47.38 22.74 4.77
CA GLU A 242 -48.39 21.71 5.08
C GLU A 242 -49.47 21.54 3.99
N ARG A 243 -49.84 22.63 3.30
CA ARG A 243 -50.79 22.63 2.19
C ARG A 243 -50.27 21.87 0.96
N GLU A 244 -49.07 22.20 0.51
CA GLU A 244 -48.44 21.57 -0.67
C GLU A 244 -48.13 20.09 -0.40
N ARG A 245 -47.72 19.76 0.83
CA ARG A 245 -47.52 18.38 1.28
C ARG A 245 -48.81 17.56 1.15
N CYS A 246 -49.95 18.11 1.56
CA CYS A 246 -51.25 17.44 1.45
C CYS A 246 -51.69 17.26 -0.01
N GLU A 247 -51.41 18.21 -0.90
CA GLU A 247 -51.72 18.10 -2.33
C GLU A 247 -50.89 17.01 -3.02
N VAL A 248 -49.58 16.96 -2.75
CA VAL A 248 -48.68 15.92 -3.28
C VAL A 248 -49.10 14.53 -2.82
N LEU A 249 -49.41 14.36 -1.53
CA LEU A 249 -49.85 13.06 -0.99
C LEU A 249 -51.21 12.61 -1.54
N ARG A 250 -52.16 13.55 -1.76
CA ARG A 250 -53.44 13.24 -2.43
C ARG A 250 -53.25 12.85 -3.89
N GLY A 251 -52.36 13.53 -4.62
CA GLY A 251 -52.03 13.19 -6.01
C GLY A 251 -51.38 11.81 -6.13
N ALA A 252 -50.45 11.47 -5.22
CA ALA A 252 -49.82 10.16 -5.18
C ALA A 252 -50.82 9.03 -4.85
N ALA A 253 -51.75 9.25 -3.92
CA ALA A 253 -52.80 8.30 -3.58
C ALA A 253 -53.77 8.05 -4.76
N ALA A 254 -54.04 9.06 -5.58
CA ALA A 254 -54.85 8.93 -6.79
C ALA A 254 -54.14 8.13 -7.91
N ALA A 255 -52.80 8.20 -8.00
CA ALA A 255 -52.00 7.48 -8.98
C ALA A 255 -51.74 6.00 -8.62
N GLY A 256 -51.88 5.63 -7.34
CA GLY A 256 -51.60 4.28 -6.81
C GLY A 256 -52.75 3.27 -6.90
N GLY A 257 -53.83 3.54 -7.64
CA GLY A 257 -54.92 2.58 -7.84
C GLY A 257 -54.43 1.25 -8.44
N PRO A 258 -55.07 0.10 -8.12
CA PRO A 258 -54.51 -1.23 -8.35
C PRO A 258 -54.28 -1.48 -9.84
N LYS A 259 -53.02 -1.56 -10.25
CA LYS A 259 -52.65 -2.17 -11.53
C LYS A 259 -52.94 -3.67 -11.41
N LYS A 260 -53.98 -4.16 -12.08
CA LYS A 260 -54.25 -5.60 -12.22
C LYS A 260 -53.00 -6.28 -12.77
N CYS A 261 -52.38 -7.12 -11.95
CA CYS A 261 -51.36 -8.06 -12.39
C CYS A 261 -52.10 -9.21 -13.10
N GLU A 262 -52.15 -9.21 -14.43
CA GLU A 262 -52.77 -10.27 -15.26
C GLU A 262 -51.89 -11.53 -15.41
N ALA A 263 -51.01 -11.83 -14.44
CA ALA A 263 -50.04 -12.93 -14.57
C ALA A 263 -50.26 -14.12 -13.61
N CYS A 264 -51.36 -14.19 -12.85
CA CYS A 264 -51.71 -15.37 -12.05
C CYS A 264 -53.11 -15.90 -12.39
N ALA A 265 -53.27 -16.38 -13.62
CA ALA A 265 -54.42 -17.18 -14.04
C ALA A 265 -54.02 -18.24 -15.06
N VAL A 266 -53.03 -19.08 -14.74
CA VAL A 266 -52.90 -20.44 -15.29
C VAL A 266 -52.31 -21.35 -14.21
N MET A 267 -53.02 -22.45 -13.95
CA MET A 267 -52.86 -23.53 -12.95
C MET A 267 -53.53 -23.30 -11.59
#